data_AF-A0A3P7L114-F1
#
_entry.id   AF-A0A3P7L114-F1
#
_cell.length_a   1.000
_cell.length_b   1.000
_cell.length_c   1.000
_cell.angle_alpha   90.00
_cell.angle_beta   90.00
_cell.angle_gamma   90.00
#
_symmetry.space_group_name_H-M   'P 1'
#
loop_
_entity.id
_entity.type
_entity.pdbx_description
1 polymer ?
#
loop_
_entity_poly.entity_id
_entity_poly.type
_entity_poly.pdbx_seq_one_letter_code
_entity_poly.pdbx_strand_id
1 'polypeptide(L)'
;GHEVVASTGGKPKPKVEMIFRSIDGRPLRAAKFGDIVEFYVALSPDKAYHGISPKECMFSDREDMSSPDAKHLTFVQSSCPVDEMSEIIDPLANVNEEVYFSKFKTFRFGNQSTVFAHCTVQVCLTSQECAQ
;
A
#
# COMPACT_ATOMS: atom_id res chain seq x y z
N GLY A 1 23.15 -36.99 21.23
CA GLY A 1 22.98 -35.63 21.77
C GLY A 1 22.10 -34.88 20.80
N HIS A 2 21.00 -34.29 21.27
CA HIS A 2 20.20 -33.38 20.46
C HIS A 2 20.98 -32.06 20.40
N GLU A 3 21.48 -31.73 19.21
CA GLU A 3 22.08 -30.43 18.97
C GLU A 3 20.95 -29.42 18.79
N VAL A 4 20.70 -28.63 19.81
CA VAL A 4 19.80 -27.48 19.75
C VAL A 4 20.52 -26.41 18.94
N VAL A 5 20.20 -26.32 17.65
CA VAL A 5 20.56 -25.16 16.84
C VAL A 5 19.71 -24.00 17.33
N ALA A 6 20.27 -23.22 18.27
CA ALA A 6 19.68 -21.96 18.69
C ALA A 6 19.74 -20.98 17.52
N SER A 7 18.64 -20.90 16.74
CA SER A 7 18.44 -19.85 15.75
C SER A 7 18.25 -18.52 16.50
N THR A 8 19.35 -17.80 16.68
CA THR A 8 19.39 -16.45 17.25
C THR A 8 19.17 -15.36 16.19
N GLY A 9 18.79 -15.73 14.97
CA GLY A 9 18.53 -14.78 13.88
C GLY A 9 17.04 -14.44 13.77
N GLY A 10 16.62 -13.31 14.34
CA GLY A 10 15.34 -12.71 13.97
C GLY A 10 15.34 -12.36 12.48
N LYS A 11 14.28 -12.72 11.74
CA LYS A 11 14.13 -12.27 10.36
C LYS A 11 14.22 -10.73 10.32
N PRO A 12 14.99 -10.12 9.41
CA PRO A 12 15.13 -8.67 9.34
C PRO A 12 13.74 -8.04 9.18
N LYS A 13 13.49 -6.88 9.78
CA LYS A 13 12.19 -6.21 9.61
C LYS A 13 12.11 -5.69 8.16
N PRO A 14 11.12 -6.10 7.35
CA PRO A 14 11.01 -5.61 5.99
C PRO A 14 10.73 -4.11 5.99
N LYS A 15 11.30 -3.39 5.01
CA LYS A 15 11.08 -1.95 4.83
C LYS A 15 10.09 -1.75 3.69
N VAL A 16 8.86 -1.38 4.04
CA VAL A 16 7.78 -1.08 3.09
C VAL A 16 7.49 0.41 3.12
N GLU A 17 7.30 1.00 1.96
CA GLU A 17 7.03 2.43 1.79
C GLU A 17 5.77 2.63 0.94
N MET A 18 4.91 3.54 1.41
CA MET A 18 3.84 4.11 0.58
C MET A 18 4.32 5.46 0.06
N ILE A 19 4.28 5.65 -1.26
CA ILE A 19 4.86 6.82 -1.92
C ILE A 19 3.78 7.49 -2.76
N PHE A 20 3.64 8.80 -2.57
CA PHE A 20 2.76 9.65 -3.38
C PHE A 20 3.59 10.58 -4.24
N ARG A 21 3.28 10.64 -5.54
CA ARG A 21 3.95 11.53 -6.49
C ARG A 21 2.92 12.30 -7.31
N SER A 22 3.30 13.49 -7.76
CA SER A 22 2.60 14.15 -8.85
C SER A 22 2.92 13.45 -10.18
N ILE A 23 2.07 13.64 -11.20
CA ILE A 23 2.25 13.02 -12.53
C ILE A 23 3.56 13.39 -13.26
N ASP A 24 4.27 14.41 -12.77
CA ASP A 24 5.60 14.79 -13.26
C ASP A 24 6.73 14.01 -12.56
N GLY A 25 6.39 13.02 -11.74
CA GLY A 25 7.29 12.12 -11.02
C GLY A 25 7.89 12.73 -9.75
N ARG A 26 7.52 13.95 -9.36
CA ARG A 26 8.07 14.60 -8.16
C ARG A 26 7.39 14.12 -6.89
N PRO A 27 8.09 14.13 -5.73
CA PRO A 27 7.46 13.84 -4.45
C PRO A 27 6.28 14.77 -4.18
N LEU A 28 5.14 14.20 -3.81
CA LEU A 28 3.93 14.98 -3.56
C LEU A 28 4.06 15.72 -2.22
N ARG A 29 3.96 17.05 -2.24
CA ARG A 29 3.88 17.88 -1.02
C ARG A 29 2.45 18.19 -0.62
N ALA A 30 1.63 18.51 -1.61
CA ALA A 30 0.19 18.76 -1.50
C ALA A 30 -0.42 18.61 -2.89
N ALA A 31 -1.73 18.33 -2.95
CA ALA A 31 -2.46 18.23 -4.21
C ALA A 31 -3.70 19.13 -4.15
N LYS A 32 -4.12 19.67 -5.30
CA LYS A 32 -5.37 20.41 -5.45
C LYS A 32 -6.48 19.46 -5.89
N PHE A 33 -7.72 19.82 -5.58
CA PHE A 33 -8.87 19.05 -6.03
C PHE A 33 -8.89 18.94 -7.55
N GLY A 34 -9.00 17.71 -8.05
CA GLY A 34 -8.97 17.39 -9.48
C GLY A 34 -7.59 17.01 -10.03
N ASP A 35 -6.51 17.23 -9.29
CA ASP A 35 -5.17 16.74 -9.66
C ASP A 35 -5.15 15.21 -9.68
N ILE A 36 -4.32 14.64 -10.55
CA ILE A 36 -4.02 13.20 -10.54
C ILE A 36 -2.77 12.98 -9.68
N VAL A 37 -2.85 11.99 -8.80
CA VAL A 37 -1.76 11.57 -7.92
C VAL A 37 -1.37 10.14 -8.26
N GLU A 38 -0.07 9.91 -8.40
CA GLU A 38 0.53 8.59 -8.51
C GLU A 38 0.76 8.01 -7.11
N PHE A 39 0.38 6.75 -6.94
CA PHE A 39 0.44 6.02 -5.68
C PHE A 39 1.23 4.72 -5.86
N TYR A 40 2.22 4.51 -5.00
CA TYR A 40 3.04 3.31 -5.01
C TYR A 40 3.03 2.66 -3.63
N VAL A 41 2.98 1.33 -3.62
CA VAL A 41 3.31 0.50 -2.46
C VAL A 41 4.55 -0.30 -2.84
N ALA A 42 5.66 -0.05 -2.14
CA ALA A 42 6.96 -0.58 -2.52
C ALA A 42 7.66 -1.26 -1.35
N LEU A 43 8.23 -2.44 -1.61
CA LEU A 43 9.23 -3.07 -0.75
C LEU A 43 10.59 -2.48 -1.13
N SER A 44 11.31 -1.93 -0.15
CA SER A 44 12.71 -1.57 -0.37
C SER A 44 13.52 -2.85 -0.62
N PRO A 45 14.43 -2.86 -1.61
CA PRO A 45 15.24 -4.04 -1.92
C PRO A 45 15.94 -4.59 -0.68
N ASP A 46 15.80 -5.90 -0.46
CA ASP A 46 16.37 -6.61 0.68
C ASP A 46 16.93 -7.98 0.25
N LYS A 47 17.79 -8.59 1.07
CA LYS A 47 18.36 -9.91 0.78
C LYS A 47 17.47 -11.08 1.19
N ALA A 48 16.52 -10.85 2.11
CA ALA A 48 15.68 -11.90 2.67
C ALA A 48 14.28 -11.93 2.04
N TYR A 49 13.80 -10.80 1.52
CA TYR A 49 12.45 -10.66 0.98
C TYR A 49 12.50 -10.34 -0.50
N HIS A 50 11.70 -11.07 -1.28
CA HIS A 50 11.68 -11.00 -2.74
C HIS A 50 10.27 -10.84 -3.30
N GLY A 51 9.31 -10.46 -2.46
CA GLY A 51 7.94 -10.27 -2.87
C GLY A 51 7.15 -9.41 -1.89
N ILE A 52 6.23 -8.62 -2.41
CA ILE A 52 5.18 -7.94 -1.64
C ILE A 52 3.82 -8.21 -2.27
N SER A 53 2.78 -8.31 -1.43
CA SER A 53 1.39 -8.49 -1.87
C SER A 53 0.49 -7.60 -1.00
N PRO A 54 -0.06 -6.49 -1.55
CA PRO A 54 -1.05 -5.70 -0.84
C PRO A 54 -2.28 -6.55 -0.56
N LYS A 55 -2.66 -6.68 0.71
CA LYS A 55 -3.81 -7.49 1.14
C LYS A 55 -5.07 -6.66 1.30
N GLU A 56 -4.92 -5.47 1.85
CA GLU A 56 -6.01 -4.52 2.01
C GLU A 56 -5.45 -3.11 1.94
N CYS A 57 -6.10 -2.23 1.18
CA CYS A 57 -5.75 -0.83 1.09
C CYS A 57 -6.99 0.04 1.12
N MET A 58 -6.91 1.14 1.87
CA MET A 58 -8.03 2.06 2.03
C MET A 58 -7.58 3.50 2.17
N PHE A 59 -8.46 4.40 1.77
CA PHE A 59 -8.39 5.81 2.15
C PHE A 59 -9.27 6.06 3.36
N SER A 60 -8.88 6.99 4.23
CA SER A 60 -9.68 7.44 5.36
C SER A 60 -9.69 8.95 5.52
N ASP A 61 -10.73 9.45 6.18
CA ASP A 61 -10.85 10.84 6.59
C ASP A 61 -10.13 11.14 7.91
N ARG A 62 -9.58 10.11 8.58
CA ARG A 62 -8.84 10.21 9.85
C ARG A 62 -7.56 9.37 9.81
N GLU A 63 -6.60 9.75 10.64
CA GLU A 63 -5.37 8.98 10.84
C GLU A 63 -5.64 7.68 11.61
N ASP A 64 -6.41 7.76 12.69
CA ASP A 64 -6.92 6.58 13.40
C ASP A 64 -8.13 6.00 12.66
N MET A 65 -7.84 5.00 11.82
CA MET A 65 -8.84 4.31 11.03
C MET A 65 -9.75 3.39 11.84
N SER A 66 -9.40 3.09 13.10
CA SER A 66 -10.22 2.24 13.98
C SER A 66 -11.31 3.03 14.72
N SER A 67 -11.27 4.36 14.62
CA SER A 67 -12.29 5.23 15.21
C SER A 67 -13.67 4.89 14.66
N PRO A 68 -14.72 4.78 15.49
CA PRO A 68 -16.06 4.38 15.05
C PRO A 68 -16.70 5.33 14.03
N ASP A 69 -16.23 6.59 13.99
CA ASP A 69 -16.71 7.61 13.05
C ASP A 69 -15.78 7.78 11.84
N ALA A 70 -14.72 6.97 11.72
CA ALA A 70 -13.80 7.02 10.59
C ALA A 70 -14.55 6.56 9.34
N LYS A 71 -14.53 7.40 8.30
CA LYS A 71 -14.98 7.02 6.97
C LYS A 71 -13.83 6.39 6.25
N HIS A 72 -14.09 5.28 5.57
CA HIS A 72 -13.09 4.58 4.78
C HIS A 72 -13.62 4.24 3.39
N LEU A 73 -12.71 4.26 2.41
CA LEU A 73 -12.93 3.77 1.05
C LEU A 73 -11.89 2.70 0.78
N THR A 74 -12.30 1.44 0.78
CA THR A 74 -11.42 0.29 0.53
C THR A 74 -11.30 0.08 -0.97
N PHE A 75 -10.08 0.13 -1.50
CA PHE A 75 -9.79 -0.04 -2.93
C PHE A 75 -8.96 -1.28 -3.26
N VAL A 76 -8.42 -1.95 -2.24
CA VAL A 76 -7.93 -3.33 -2.34
C VAL A 76 -8.51 -4.11 -1.17
N GLN A 77 -9.08 -5.28 -1.44
CA GLN A 77 -9.60 -6.19 -0.43
C GLN A 77 -9.22 -7.62 -0.80
N SER A 78 -8.73 -8.39 0.17
CA SER A 78 -8.29 -9.79 -0.03
C SER A 78 -7.28 -9.95 -1.17
N SER A 79 -6.38 -8.98 -1.34
CA SER A 79 -5.39 -8.88 -2.43
C SER A 79 -5.93 -8.57 -3.83
N CYS A 80 -7.22 -8.27 -3.97
CA CYS A 80 -7.84 -7.89 -5.24
C CYS A 80 -8.24 -6.41 -5.22
N PRO A 81 -8.09 -5.69 -6.34
CA PRO A 81 -8.73 -4.38 -6.51
C PRO A 81 -10.25 -4.48 -6.34
N VAL A 82 -10.88 -3.45 -5.77
CA VAL A 82 -12.33 -3.34 -5.64
C VAL A 82 -12.87 -2.61 -6.87
N ASP A 83 -13.70 -3.28 -7.69
CA ASP A 83 -14.12 -2.78 -9.01
C ASP A 83 -14.89 -1.46 -8.93
N GLU A 84 -15.75 -1.29 -7.92
CA GLU A 84 -16.53 -0.06 -7.71
C GLU A 84 -15.66 1.17 -7.42
N MET A 85 -14.40 0.97 -7.05
CA MET A 85 -13.47 2.05 -6.77
C MET A 85 -12.77 2.61 -8.02
N SER A 86 -12.96 1.99 -9.18
CA SER A 86 -12.34 2.39 -10.45
C SER A 86 -12.65 3.83 -10.90
N GLU A 87 -13.74 4.42 -10.43
CA GLU A 87 -14.08 5.82 -10.71
C GLU A 87 -13.24 6.82 -9.89
N ILE A 88 -12.68 6.37 -8.77
CA ILE A 88 -11.91 7.19 -7.82
C ILE A 88 -10.41 6.93 -8.00
N ILE A 89 -10.04 5.65 -8.08
CA ILE A 89 -8.66 5.17 -8.15
C ILE A 89 -8.57 4.04 -9.16
N ASP A 90 -7.57 4.10 -10.04
CA ASP A 90 -7.29 3.01 -10.97
C ASP A 90 -6.96 1.73 -10.18
N PRO A 91 -7.33 0.53 -10.66
CA PRO A 91 -6.98 -0.72 -9.99
C PRO A 91 -5.50 -0.80 -9.67
N LEU A 92 -5.17 -1.18 -8.42
CA LEU A 92 -3.78 -1.32 -7.99
C LEU A 92 -3.12 -2.47 -8.75
N ALA A 93 -2.17 -2.14 -9.61
CA ALA A 93 -1.53 -3.07 -10.52
C ALA A 93 -0.14 -3.48 -10.00
N ASN A 94 0.20 -4.75 -10.22
CA ASN A 94 1.56 -5.24 -10.02
C ASN A 94 2.48 -4.69 -11.13
N VAL A 95 3.56 -4.00 -10.75
CA VAL A 95 4.59 -3.55 -11.70
C VAL A 95 5.70 -4.59 -11.80
N ASN A 96 6.12 -5.10 -10.64
CA ASN A 96 7.06 -6.19 -10.48
C ASN A 96 6.87 -6.82 -9.09
N GLU A 97 7.79 -7.70 -8.68
CA GLU A 97 7.72 -8.44 -7.42
C GLU A 97 7.77 -7.53 -6.17
N GLU A 98 8.30 -6.32 -6.28
CA GLU A 98 8.55 -5.40 -5.16
C GLU A 98 7.66 -4.15 -5.17
N VAL A 99 6.97 -3.86 -6.29
CA VAL A 99 6.27 -2.59 -6.50
C VAL A 99 4.87 -2.80 -7.07
N TYR A 100 3.91 -2.17 -6.42
CA TYR A 100 2.55 -1.97 -6.93
C TYR A 100 2.31 -0.49 -7.20
N PHE A 101 1.53 -0.22 -8.25
CA PHE A 101 1.25 1.12 -8.73
C PHE A 101 -0.23 1.32 -9.00
N SER A 102 -0.71 2.51 -8.66
CA SER A 102 -2.00 3.03 -9.09
C SER A 102 -1.90 4.55 -9.26
N LYS A 103 -2.93 5.14 -9.83
CA LYS A 103 -3.15 6.58 -9.84
C LYS A 103 -4.61 6.87 -9.51
N PHE A 104 -4.85 8.00 -8.87
CA PHE A 104 -6.20 8.42 -8.52
C PHE A 104 -6.39 9.91 -8.74
N LYS A 105 -7.62 10.30 -9.02
CA LYS A 105 -7.99 11.72 -9.02
C LYS A 105 -8.25 12.13 -7.59
N THR A 106 -7.59 13.20 -7.14
CA THR A 106 -7.76 13.73 -5.79
C THR A 106 -9.22 14.00 -5.46
N PHE A 107 -9.60 13.61 -4.26
CA PHE A 107 -10.94 13.72 -3.72
C PHE A 107 -10.87 14.14 -2.25
N ARG A 108 -12.04 14.32 -1.62
CA ARG A 108 -12.15 14.66 -0.20
C ARG A 108 -13.32 13.93 0.44
N PHE A 109 -13.18 13.62 1.71
CA PHE A 109 -14.28 13.13 2.53
C PHE A 109 -15.10 14.30 3.07
N GLY A 110 -16.20 14.63 2.40
CA GLY A 110 -17.05 15.76 2.78
C GLY A 110 -16.26 17.08 2.80
N ASN A 111 -16.08 17.67 3.99
CA ASN A 111 -15.35 18.92 4.18
C ASN A 111 -13.92 18.74 4.71
N GLN A 112 -13.40 17.51 4.78
CA GLN A 112 -12.03 17.26 5.24
C GLN A 112 -11.00 17.76 4.23
N SER A 113 -9.94 18.39 4.73
CA SER A 113 -8.81 18.87 3.92
C SER A 113 -7.75 17.81 3.66
N THR A 114 -7.78 16.72 4.43
CA THR A 114 -6.75 15.69 4.46
C THR A 114 -7.39 14.34 4.20
N VAL A 115 -6.72 13.53 3.38
CA VAL A 115 -7.05 12.12 3.14
C VAL A 115 -5.85 11.30 3.57
N PHE A 116 -6.10 10.31 4.43
CA PHE A 116 -5.10 9.35 4.89
C PHE A 116 -5.19 8.09 4.04
N ALA A 117 -4.08 7.41 3.86
CA ALA A 117 -4.02 6.15 3.14
C ALA A 117 -3.33 5.10 4.01
N HIS A 118 -3.85 3.89 4.00
CA HIS A 118 -3.28 2.76 4.71
C HIS A 118 -3.36 1.53 3.86
N CYS A 119 -2.27 0.76 3.87
CA CYS A 119 -2.20 -0.53 3.23
C CYS A 119 -1.62 -1.56 4.20
N THR A 120 -2.36 -2.64 4.39
CA THR A 120 -1.85 -3.88 4.97
C THR A 120 -1.23 -4.71 3.85
N VAL A 121 0.02 -5.11 4.02
CA VAL A 121 0.77 -5.88 3.02
C VAL A 121 1.29 -7.18 3.62
N GLN A 122 1.38 -8.22 2.80
CA GLN A 122 2.18 -9.39 3.07
C GLN A 122 3.55 -9.20 2.40
N VAL A 123 4.63 -9.51 3.11
CA VAL A 123 5.98 -9.57 2.56
C VAL A 123 6.41 -11.02 2.52
N CYS A 124 6.95 -11.45 1.38
CA CYS A 124 7.25 -12.84 1.10
C CYS A 124 8.75 -13.07 0.99
N LEU A 125 9.21 -14.26 1.41
CA LEU A 125 10.60 -14.67 1.24
C LEU A 125 10.89 -14.99 -0.22
N THR A 126 9.88 -15.49 -0.94
CA THR A 126 9.96 -15.78 -2.37
C THR A 126 8.76 -15.15 -3.09
N SER A 127 8.93 -14.80 -4.36
CA SER A 127 7.85 -14.16 -5.14
C SER A 127 6.64 -15.09 -5.34
N GLN A 128 6.87 -16.41 -5.36
CA GLN A 128 5.81 -17.43 -5.49
C GLN A 128 4.85 -17.48 -4.30
N GLU A 129 5.35 -17.22 -3.08
CA GLU A 129 4.51 -17.12 -1.87
C GLU A 129 3.53 -15.94 -1.96
N CYS A 130 3.87 -14.90 -2.71
CA CYS A 130 3.06 -13.69 -2.88
C CYS A 130 2.04 -13.80 -4.02
N ALA A 131 2.18 -14.81 -4.89
CA ALA A 131 1.26 -15.08 -6.00
C ALA A 131 0.08 -15.99 -5.63
N GLN A 132 -0.03 -16.39 -4.36
CA GLN A 132 -1.08 -17.26 -3.82
C GLN A 132 -2.25 -16.47 -3.24
#